data_AF-A0A7X9E1T0-F1
#
_entry.id   AF-A0A7X9E1T0-F1
#
_cell.length_a   1.000
_cell.length_b   1.000
_cell.length_c   1.000
_cell.angle_alpha   90.00
_cell.angle_beta   90.00
_cell.angle_gamma   90.00
#
_symmetry.space_group_name_H-M   'P 1'
#
loop_
_entity.id
_entity.type
_entity.pdbx_description
1 polymer ?
#
loop_
_entity_poly.entity_id
_entity_poly.type
_entity_poly.pdbx_seq_one_letter_code
_entity_poly.pdbx_strand_id
1 'polypeptide(L)'
;MPESYKEVDVLRSVKTNTFQMAVLISGIIYIVIGVAFVLSPITVFQLFADNVSENWFDLVRDHELVAPLYFTVKSFGILLLSSGVLMIMPLFDPLKYRGIAYMNGVFFPLLSSVILLKNGLFIGIKKDDAIQGDYMHMPIVILGSILAAVCVIVLLTLLITRKDAKE
;
A
#
# COMPACT_ATOMS: atom_id res chain seq x y z
N MET A 1 1.78 -39.36 32.02
CA MET A 1 1.11 -38.13 31.56
C MET A 1 -0.27 -38.50 31.03
N PRO A 2 -1.35 -37.91 31.55
CA PRO A 2 -2.71 -38.26 31.17
C PRO A 2 -3.02 -37.83 29.72
N GLU A 3 -3.71 -38.70 28.97
CA GLU A 3 -4.02 -38.51 27.53
C GLU A 3 -4.78 -37.21 27.23
N SER A 4 -5.61 -36.72 28.16
CA SER A 4 -6.39 -35.49 27.95
C SER A 4 -5.52 -34.25 27.78
N TYR A 5 -4.32 -34.20 28.36
CA TYR A 5 -3.40 -33.08 28.17
C TYR A 5 -2.77 -33.10 26.78
N LYS A 6 -2.48 -34.29 26.23
CA LYS A 6 -1.94 -34.42 24.88
C LYS A 6 -2.96 -33.99 23.82
N GLU A 7 -4.23 -34.35 23.98
CA GLU A 7 -5.27 -33.94 23.02
C GLU A 7 -5.50 -32.43 23.02
N VAL A 8 -5.52 -31.78 24.18
CA VAL A 8 -5.71 -30.31 24.28
C VAL A 8 -4.53 -29.57 23.64
N ASP A 9 -3.30 -30.01 23.87
CA ASP A 9 -2.11 -29.40 23.27
C ASP A 9 -2.07 -29.62 21.74
N VAL A 10 -2.45 -30.81 21.26
CA VAL A 10 -2.56 -31.10 19.81
C VAL A 10 -3.67 -30.28 19.17
N LEU A 11 -4.86 -30.19 19.77
CA LEU A 11 -5.99 -29.40 19.26
C LEU A 11 -5.68 -27.90 19.26
N ARG A 12 -5.00 -27.39 20.29
CA ARG A 12 -4.54 -26.00 20.35
C ARG A 12 -3.47 -25.73 19.29
N SER A 13 -2.55 -26.66 19.08
CA SER A 13 -1.51 -26.59 18.05
C SER A 13 -2.10 -26.57 16.63
N VAL A 14 -3.02 -27.49 16.30
CA VAL A 14 -3.66 -27.56 14.97
C VAL A 14 -4.48 -26.31 14.67
N LYS A 15 -5.31 -25.83 15.62
CA LYS A 15 -6.09 -24.60 15.42
C LYS A 15 -5.21 -23.37 15.23
N THR A 16 -4.15 -23.25 16.04
CA THR A 16 -3.19 -22.14 15.94
C THR A 16 -2.43 -22.20 14.61
N ASN A 17 -2.01 -23.38 14.18
CA ASN A 17 -1.32 -23.59 12.90
C ASN A 17 -2.24 -23.25 11.70
N THR A 18 -3.51 -23.67 11.73
CA THR A 18 -4.48 -23.32 10.69
C THR A 18 -4.69 -21.80 10.60
N PHE A 19 -4.81 -21.12 11.74
CA PHE A 19 -4.93 -19.66 11.76
C PHE A 19 -3.67 -18.98 11.21
N GLN A 20 -2.49 -19.42 11.62
CA GLN A 20 -1.21 -18.90 11.11
C GLN A 20 -1.08 -19.08 9.60
N MET A 21 -1.47 -20.24 9.08
CA MET A 21 -1.50 -20.52 7.64
C MET A 21 -2.50 -19.62 6.89
N ALA A 22 -3.70 -19.41 7.43
CA ALA A 22 -4.69 -18.52 6.83
C ALA A 22 -4.17 -17.06 6.77
N VAL A 23 -3.52 -16.60 7.83
CA VAL A 23 -2.89 -15.26 7.90
C VAL A 23 -1.74 -15.14 6.89
N LEU A 24 -0.88 -16.17 6.79
CA LEU A 24 0.22 -16.21 5.82
C LEU A 24 -0.30 -16.12 4.38
N ILE A 25 -1.27 -16.97 4.04
CA ILE A 25 -1.88 -17.00 2.70
C ILE A 25 -2.55 -15.66 2.38
N SER A 26 -3.31 -15.10 3.32
CA SER A 26 -3.95 -13.79 3.14
C SER A 26 -2.93 -12.68 2.92
N GLY A 27 -1.84 -12.68 3.69
CA GLY A 27 -0.75 -11.71 3.53
C GLY A 27 -0.08 -11.81 2.16
N ILE A 28 0.17 -13.02 1.66
CA ILE A 28 0.71 -13.25 0.31
C ILE A 28 -0.26 -12.72 -0.76
N ILE A 29 -1.56 -13.01 -0.63
CA ILE A 29 -2.58 -12.52 -1.57
C ILE A 29 -2.59 -10.99 -1.59
N TYR A 30 -2.53 -10.34 -0.43
CA TYR A 30 -2.49 -8.89 -0.31
C TYR A 30 -1.26 -8.29 -1.00
N ILE A 31 -0.09 -8.92 -0.86
CA ILE A 31 1.13 -8.49 -1.56
C ILE A 31 0.97 -8.63 -3.07
N VAL A 32 0.49 -9.78 -3.55
CA VAL A 32 0.32 -10.04 -5.00
C VAL A 32 -0.65 -9.04 -5.63
N ILE A 33 -1.83 -8.87 -5.02
CA ILE A 33 -2.84 -7.93 -5.50
C ILE A 33 -2.33 -6.48 -5.40
N GLY A 34 -1.66 -6.14 -4.29
CA GLY A 34 -1.05 -4.82 -4.11
C GLY A 34 -0.04 -4.48 -5.20
N VAL A 35 0.88 -5.41 -5.51
CA VAL A 35 1.85 -5.25 -6.60
C VAL A 35 1.14 -5.09 -7.95
N ALA A 36 0.12 -5.90 -8.23
CA ALA A 36 -0.63 -5.81 -9.47
C ALA A 36 -1.30 -4.43 -9.65
N PHE A 37 -1.95 -3.90 -8.61
CA PHE A 37 -2.55 -2.57 -8.64
C PHE A 37 -1.52 -1.45 -8.76
N VAL A 38 -0.35 -1.56 -8.14
CA VAL A 38 0.71 -0.54 -8.25
C VAL A 38 1.25 -0.48 -9.68
N LEU A 39 1.46 -1.64 -10.30
CA LEU A 39 1.97 -1.74 -11.68
C LEU A 39 0.92 -1.26 -12.69
N SER A 40 -0.26 -1.86 -12.68
CA SER A 40 -1.34 -1.55 -13.63
C SER A 40 -2.73 -1.85 -13.03
N PRO A 41 -3.42 -0.85 -12.46
CA PRO A 41 -4.80 -1.01 -12.02
C PRO A 41 -5.73 -1.49 -13.14
N ILE A 42 -5.50 -1.02 -14.36
CA ILE A 42 -6.35 -1.32 -15.51
C ILE A 42 -6.25 -2.78 -15.91
N THR A 43 -5.06 -3.36 -15.89
CA THR A 43 -4.90 -4.80 -16.16
C THR A 43 -5.64 -5.64 -15.13
N VAL A 44 -5.69 -5.20 -13.86
CA VAL A 44 -6.49 -5.87 -12.84
C VAL A 44 -7.98 -5.71 -13.12
N PHE A 45 -8.45 -4.52 -13.50
CA PHE A 45 -9.86 -4.31 -13.83
C PHE A 45 -10.33 -5.06 -15.08
N GLN A 46 -9.45 -5.25 -16.07
CA GLN A 46 -9.73 -6.04 -17.28
C GLN A 46 -10.05 -7.51 -16.97
N LEU A 47 -9.63 -8.05 -15.83
CA LEU A 47 -10.01 -9.40 -15.42
C LEU A 47 -11.51 -9.52 -15.05
N PHE A 48 -12.17 -8.39 -14.80
CA PHE A 48 -13.57 -8.34 -14.36
C PHE A 48 -14.48 -7.56 -15.32
N ALA A 49 -13.91 -6.83 -16.28
CA ALA A 49 -14.64 -5.98 -17.20
C ALA A 49 -14.13 -6.16 -18.64
N ASP A 50 -15.03 -6.58 -19.53
CA ASP A 50 -14.69 -6.88 -20.93
C ASP A 50 -14.52 -5.63 -21.82
N ASN A 51 -15.08 -4.48 -21.40
CA ASN A 51 -15.15 -3.26 -22.22
C ASN A 51 -14.27 -2.12 -21.68
N VAL A 52 -12.97 -2.38 -21.48
CA VAL A 52 -12.02 -1.30 -21.17
C VAL A 52 -11.63 -0.57 -22.45
N SER A 53 -11.85 0.74 -22.47
CA SER A 53 -11.50 1.61 -23.62
C SER A 53 -10.04 1.44 -24.04
N GLU A 54 -9.78 1.33 -25.35
CA GLU A 54 -8.43 1.25 -25.90
C GLU A 54 -7.61 2.53 -25.59
N ASN A 55 -8.29 3.68 -25.50
CA ASN A 55 -7.69 4.99 -25.19
C ASN A 55 -7.75 5.33 -23.69
N TRP A 56 -7.75 4.32 -22.81
CA TRP A 56 -7.87 4.56 -21.36
C TRP A 56 -6.74 5.43 -20.80
N PHE A 57 -5.54 5.40 -21.39
CA PHE A 57 -4.41 6.23 -20.96
C PHE A 57 -4.71 7.72 -21.12
N ASP A 58 -5.30 8.12 -22.24
CA ASP A 58 -5.72 9.50 -22.48
C ASP A 58 -6.87 9.87 -21.54
N LEU A 59 -7.81 8.95 -21.29
CA LEU A 59 -8.89 9.19 -20.34
C LEU A 59 -8.39 9.41 -18.90
N VAL A 60 -7.40 8.64 -18.45
CA VAL A 60 -6.77 8.82 -17.13
C VAL A 60 -5.99 10.14 -17.08
N ARG A 61 -5.37 10.57 -18.17
CA ARG A 61 -4.59 11.82 -18.21
C ARG A 61 -5.50 13.05 -18.19
N ASP A 62 -6.52 13.04 -19.05
CA ASP A 62 -7.25 14.24 -19.45
C ASP A 62 -8.51 14.47 -18.60
N HIS A 63 -9.00 13.44 -17.90
CA HIS A 63 -10.24 13.54 -17.12
C HIS A 63 -9.97 13.81 -15.63
N GLU A 64 -10.44 14.95 -15.13
CA GLU A 64 -10.22 15.47 -13.78
C GLU A 64 -10.65 14.51 -12.65
N LEU A 65 -11.68 13.70 -12.87
CA LEU A 65 -12.14 12.68 -11.91
C LEU A 65 -11.40 11.33 -12.04
N VAL A 66 -11.04 10.92 -13.26
CA VAL A 66 -10.48 9.58 -13.51
C VAL A 66 -9.03 9.50 -13.08
N ALA A 67 -8.25 10.57 -13.27
CA ALA A 67 -6.85 10.62 -12.83
C ALA A 67 -6.73 10.41 -11.31
N PRO A 68 -7.44 11.18 -10.45
CA PRO A 68 -7.36 10.99 -9.01
C PRO A 68 -7.79 9.61 -8.56
N LEU A 69 -8.85 9.05 -9.17
CA LEU A 69 -9.29 7.68 -8.86
C LEU A 69 -8.20 6.67 -9.22
N TYR A 70 -7.64 6.75 -10.42
CA TYR A 70 -6.58 5.84 -10.87
C TYR A 70 -5.36 5.85 -9.94
N PHE A 71 -4.86 7.05 -9.58
CA PHE A 71 -3.70 7.16 -8.71
C PHE A 71 -4.00 6.86 -7.24
N THR A 72 -5.26 7.04 -6.80
CA THR A 72 -5.73 6.57 -5.50
C THR A 72 -5.75 5.05 -5.45
N VAL A 73 -6.19 4.37 -6.51
CA VAL A 73 -6.13 2.90 -6.60
C VAL A 73 -4.69 2.39 -6.59
N LYS A 74 -3.74 3.09 -7.24
CA LYS A 74 -2.31 2.77 -7.10
C LYS A 74 -1.81 2.90 -5.67
N SER A 75 -2.21 3.96 -4.97
CA SER A 75 -1.86 4.18 -3.56
C SER A 75 -2.50 3.13 -2.65
N PHE A 76 -3.72 2.69 -2.95
CA PHE A 76 -4.37 1.57 -2.30
C PHE A 76 -3.59 0.26 -2.51
N GLY A 77 -3.00 0.05 -3.69
CA GLY A 77 -2.09 -1.07 -3.93
C GLY A 77 -0.87 -1.07 -3.00
N ILE A 78 -0.29 0.10 -2.71
CA ILE A 78 0.79 0.24 -1.71
C ILE A 78 0.29 -0.11 -0.31
N LEU A 79 -0.92 0.31 0.06
CA LEU A 79 -1.53 -0.04 1.35
C LEU A 79 -1.75 -1.55 1.49
N LEU A 80 -2.20 -2.21 0.42
CA LEU A 80 -2.36 -3.67 0.40
C LEU A 80 -1.01 -4.36 0.56
N LEU A 81 0.03 -3.87 -0.12
CA LEU A 81 1.38 -4.40 0.01
C LEU A 81 1.91 -4.26 1.44
N SER A 82 1.82 -3.06 2.03
CA SER A 82 2.28 -2.82 3.40
C SER A 82 1.49 -3.64 4.42
N SER A 83 0.17 -3.76 4.23
CA SER A 83 -0.71 -4.56 5.08
C SER A 83 -0.40 -6.06 4.97
N GLY A 84 -0.16 -6.57 3.77
CA GLY A 84 0.20 -7.97 3.56
C GLY A 84 1.52 -8.34 4.24
N VAL A 85 2.53 -7.48 4.17
CA VAL A 85 3.78 -7.65 4.93
C VAL A 85 3.52 -7.63 6.44
N LEU A 86 2.64 -6.74 6.93
CA LEU A 86 2.27 -6.68 8.34
C LEU A 86 1.47 -7.89 8.83
N MET A 87 0.72 -8.57 7.97
CA MET A 87 0.06 -9.83 8.34
C MET A 87 1.07 -10.95 8.52
N ILE A 88 2.14 -10.96 7.71
CA ILE A 88 3.18 -11.97 7.74
C ILE A 88 4.16 -11.74 8.91
N MET A 89 4.46 -10.49 9.24
CA MET A 89 5.48 -10.13 10.24
C MET A 89 5.28 -10.76 11.64
N PRO A 90 4.08 -10.76 12.26
CA PRO A 90 3.84 -11.37 13.56
C PRO A 90 4.07 -12.88 13.62
N LEU A 91 4.03 -13.57 12.46
CA LEU A 91 4.34 -15.01 12.38
C LEU A 91 5.82 -15.28 12.68
N PHE A 92 6.69 -14.29 12.42
CA PHE A 92 8.13 -14.38 12.64
C PHE A 92 8.58 -13.65 13.90
N ASP A 93 7.89 -12.58 14.30
CA ASP A 93 8.19 -11.84 15.53
C ASP A 93 6.95 -11.05 16.04
N PRO A 94 6.27 -11.53 17.09
CA PRO A 94 5.02 -10.93 17.58
C PRO A 94 5.19 -9.62 18.37
N LEU A 95 6.42 -9.21 18.71
CA LEU A 95 6.68 -8.11 19.66
C LEU A 95 6.98 -6.76 19.00
N LYS A 96 7.07 -6.68 17.66
CA LYS A 96 7.53 -5.46 16.98
C LYS A 96 6.38 -4.53 16.60
N TYR A 97 5.78 -3.87 17.59
CA TYR A 97 4.89 -2.71 17.38
C TYR A 97 5.54 -1.64 16.46
N ARG A 98 6.86 -1.48 16.57
CA ARG A 98 7.66 -0.62 15.68
C ARG A 98 7.56 -1.01 14.21
N GLY A 99 7.40 -2.30 13.89
CA GLY A 99 7.23 -2.79 12.52
C GLY A 99 5.97 -2.25 11.85
N ILE A 100 4.86 -2.16 12.61
CA ILE A 100 3.61 -1.53 12.15
C ILE A 100 3.83 -0.05 11.81
N ALA A 101 4.53 0.67 12.69
CA ALA A 101 4.88 2.07 12.47
C ALA A 101 5.77 2.26 11.24
N TYR A 102 6.75 1.37 11.00
CA TYR A 102 7.57 1.42 9.79
C TYR A 102 6.77 1.12 8.51
N MET A 103 5.95 0.07 8.49
CA MET A 103 5.25 -0.34 7.27
C MET A 103 4.09 0.59 6.92
N ASN A 104 3.20 0.88 7.86
CA ASN A 104 2.00 1.69 7.60
C ASN A 104 2.21 3.18 7.89
N GLY A 105 3.16 3.54 8.74
CA GLY A 105 3.42 4.93 9.11
C GLY A 105 4.54 5.61 8.31
N VAL A 106 5.47 4.84 7.73
CA VAL A 106 6.57 5.39 6.91
C VAL A 106 6.51 4.86 5.48
N PHE A 107 6.58 3.54 5.28
CA PHE A 107 6.69 2.95 3.94
C PHE A 107 5.45 3.23 3.07
N PHE A 108 4.24 2.96 3.57
CA PHE A 108 3.01 3.24 2.83
C PHE A 108 2.83 4.74 2.50
N PRO A 109 2.91 5.67 3.47
CA PRO A 109 2.72 7.09 3.20
C PRO A 109 3.82 7.67 2.30
N LEU A 110 5.06 7.19 2.42
CA LEU A 110 6.18 7.60 1.56
C LEU A 110 5.94 7.20 0.10
N LEU A 111 5.70 5.91 -0.18
CA LEU A 111 5.53 5.47 -1.57
C LEU A 111 4.26 6.04 -2.20
N SER A 112 3.17 6.11 -1.43
CA SER A 112 1.92 6.69 -1.91
C SER A 112 2.04 8.19 -2.18
N SER A 113 2.71 8.96 -1.30
CA SER A 113 2.97 10.38 -1.55
C SER A 113 3.85 10.60 -2.77
N VAL A 114 4.90 9.79 -2.97
CA VAL A 114 5.74 9.87 -4.18
C VAL A 114 4.93 9.60 -5.43
N ILE A 115 4.10 8.55 -5.44
CA ILE A 115 3.23 8.23 -6.58
C ILE A 115 2.26 9.39 -6.85
N LEU A 116 1.56 9.88 -5.82
CA LEU A 116 0.55 10.93 -5.98
C LEU A 116 1.19 12.26 -6.39
N LEU A 117 2.21 12.73 -5.67
CA LEU A 117 2.87 14.00 -5.95
C LEU A 117 3.56 14.00 -7.32
N LYS A 118 4.26 12.92 -7.69
CA LYS A 118 4.89 12.85 -9.03
C LYS A 118 3.86 12.96 -10.14
N ASN A 119 2.69 12.35 -9.99
CA ASN A 119 1.64 12.35 -11.02
C ASN A 119 0.70 13.56 -10.94
N GLY A 120 0.59 14.22 -9.78
CA GLY A 120 -0.19 15.45 -9.59
C GLY A 120 0.60 16.74 -9.85
N LEU A 121 1.92 16.72 -9.65
CA LEU A 121 2.85 17.84 -9.88
C LEU A 121 3.61 17.72 -11.21
N PHE A 122 3.06 17.07 -12.24
CA PHE A 122 3.58 17.21 -13.60
C PHE A 122 3.31 18.64 -14.11
N ILE A 123 3.97 19.61 -13.46
CA ILE A 123 4.15 20.99 -13.85
C ILE A 123 5.13 20.96 -15.02
N GLY A 124 4.73 21.53 -16.15
CA GLY A 124 5.48 21.53 -17.39
C GLY A 124 6.90 22.07 -17.26
N ILE A 125 7.88 21.17 -17.16
CA ILE A 125 9.25 21.44 -17.60
C ILE A 125 9.49 20.67 -18.90
N LYS A 126 8.75 21.04 -19.94
CA LYS A 126 9.17 20.93 -21.34
C LYS A 126 8.41 21.98 -22.15
N LYS A 127 9.08 23.12 -22.36
CA LYS A 127 8.92 23.92 -23.58
C LYS A 127 9.40 23.04 -24.72
N ASP A 128 8.47 22.51 -25.50
CA ASP A 128 8.46 22.64 -26.96
C ASP A 128 7.36 21.72 -27.54
N ASP A 129 6.47 22.39 -28.26
CA ASP A 129 5.54 21.94 -29.30
C ASP A 129 4.46 20.88 -28.99
N ALA A 130 3.23 21.38 -29.07
CA ALA A 130 1.97 20.70 -29.44
C ALA A 130 1.25 19.78 -28.43
N ILE A 131 1.77 19.54 -27.22
CA ILE A 131 1.05 18.74 -26.21
C ILE A 131 1.05 19.48 -24.87
N GLN A 132 0.21 20.52 -24.75
CA GLN A 132 -0.03 21.23 -23.51
C GLN A 132 -1.49 21.08 -23.09
N GLY A 133 -1.73 20.33 -22.04
CA GLY A 133 -2.79 20.67 -21.10
C GLY A 133 -2.19 20.81 -19.72
N ASP A 134 -2.57 21.89 -19.05
CA ASP A 134 -2.17 22.23 -17.69
C ASP A 134 -2.99 21.37 -16.71
N TYR A 135 -2.63 20.09 -16.60
CA TYR A 135 -3.41 19.11 -15.84
C TYR A 135 -2.86 18.99 -14.42
N MET A 136 -2.91 20.08 -13.65
CA MET A 136 -2.64 19.99 -12.22
C MET A 136 -3.87 19.41 -11.52
N HIS A 137 -3.86 18.09 -11.32
CA HIS A 137 -4.92 17.38 -10.60
C HIS A 137 -4.81 17.69 -9.10
N MET A 138 -5.36 18.83 -8.68
CA MET A 138 -5.29 19.36 -7.31
C MET A 138 -5.65 18.33 -6.22
N PRO A 139 -6.69 17.47 -6.38
CA PRO A 139 -7.00 16.44 -5.39
C PRO A 139 -5.85 15.46 -5.13
N ILE A 140 -5.09 15.10 -6.16
CA ILE A 140 -3.95 14.18 -6.07
C ILE A 140 -2.81 14.83 -5.29
N VAL A 141 -2.55 16.11 -5.58
CA VAL A 141 -1.50 16.88 -4.89
C VAL A 141 -1.83 17.02 -3.41
N ILE A 142 -3.08 17.32 -3.07
CA ILE A 142 -3.54 17.43 -1.67
C ILE A 142 -3.36 16.10 -0.94
N LEU A 143 -3.87 14.99 -1.52
CA LEU A 143 -3.74 13.66 -0.91
C LEU A 143 -2.27 13.24 -0.75
N GLY A 144 -1.44 13.49 -1.76
CA GLY A 144 -0.01 13.22 -1.71
C GLY A 144 0.70 14.03 -0.62
N SER A 145 0.32 15.31 -0.46
CA SER A 145 0.89 16.21 0.56
C SER A 145 0.50 15.78 1.98
N ILE A 146 -0.75 15.35 2.18
CA ILE A 146 -1.21 14.83 3.47
C ILE A 146 -0.42 13.58 3.85
N LEU A 147 -0.24 12.64 2.91
CA LEU A 147 0.53 11.42 3.16
C LEU A 147 2.02 11.71 3.40
N ALA A 148 2.58 12.70 2.73
CA ALA A 148 3.94 13.17 2.99
C ALA A 148 4.07 13.73 4.43
N ALA A 149 3.11 14.54 4.88
CA ALA A 149 3.08 15.07 6.24
C ALA A 149 2.99 13.94 7.29
N VAL A 150 2.13 12.96 7.07
CA VAL A 150 2.03 11.76 7.92
C VAL A 150 3.37 11.02 7.98
N CYS A 151 4.02 10.80 6.83
CA CYS A 151 5.34 10.17 6.76
C CYS A 151 6.36 10.91 7.62
N VAL A 152 6.43 12.24 7.50
CA VAL A 152 7.38 13.08 8.24
C VAL A 152 7.11 13.00 9.74
N ILE A 153 5.84 13.12 10.17
CA ILE A 153 5.47 13.04 11.59
C ILE A 153 5.91 11.71 12.19
N VAL A 154 5.55 10.59 11.55
CA VAL A 154 5.89 9.26 12.07
C VAL A 154 7.40 9.01 12.03
N LEU A 155 8.09 9.43 10.97
CA LEU A 155 9.53 9.29 10.85
C LEU A 155 10.25 10.05 11.98
N LEU A 156 9.84 11.29 12.26
CA LEU A 156 10.39 12.09 13.36
C LEU A 156 10.15 11.42 14.71
N THR A 157 8.93 10.93 14.99
CA THR A 157 8.62 10.21 16.23
C THR A 157 9.48 8.95 16.38
N LEU A 158 9.69 8.18 15.31
CA LEU A 158 10.54 7.00 15.31
C LEU A 158 12.02 7.34 15.54
N LEU A 159 12.49 8.47 15.01
CA LEU A 159 13.86 8.94 15.21
C LEU A 159 14.11 9.38 16.66
N ILE A 160 13.15 10.08 17.28
CA ILE A 160 13.22 10.51 18.68
C ILE A 160 13.22 9.28 19.61
N THR A 161 12.27 8.37 19.42
CA THR A 161 12.09 7.15 20.25
C THR A 161 13.05 6.01 19.91
N ARG A 162 14.08 6.27 19.08
CA ARG A 162 15.10 5.28 18.70
C ARG A 162 16.05 4.94 19.85
N LYS A 163 16.32 5.90 20.75
CA LYS A 163 17.23 5.71 21.89
C LYS A 163 16.59 4.82 22.96
N ASP A 164 15.33 5.08 23.29
CA ASP A 164 14.52 4.30 24.24
C ASP A 164 14.18 2.87 23.75
N ALA A 165 14.60 2.53 22.53
CA ALA A 165 14.37 1.23 21.87
C ALA A 165 15.45 0.18 22.12
N LYS A 166 16.65 0.67 22.48
CA LYS A 166 17.87 -0.13 22.54
C LYS A 166 18.15 -0.63 23.96
N GLU A 167 17.38 -0.15 24.94
CA GLU A 167 17.31 -0.68 26.30
C GLU A 167 16.28 -1.82 26.33
#